data_AF-S9QC45-F1
#
_entry.id   AF-S9QC45-F1
#
_cell.length_a   1.000
_cell.length_b   1.000
_cell.length_c   1.000
_cell.angle_alpha   90.00
_cell.angle_beta   90.00
_cell.angle_gamma   90.00
#
_symmetry.space_group_name_H-M   'P 1'
#
loop_
_entity.id
_entity.type
_entity.pdbx_description
1 polymer ?
#
loop_
_entity_poly.entity_id
_entity_poly.type
_entity_poly.pdbx_seq_one_letter_code
_entity_poly.pdbx_strand_id
1 'polypeptide(L)'
;MLFVYERPQPLAFWMRNTLIPLDIIFVEPTGRIAKIHPNAVPLDETPIPGGDGLSHVLEIGGGLAARFGISEGDILRHSSFNQNEALWPCG
;
A
#
# COMPACT_ATOMS: atom_id res chain seq x y z
N MET A 1 -0.76 -6.73 6.03
CA MET A 1 0.69 -6.97 5.98
C MET A 1 1.36 -5.73 5.41
N LEU A 2 2.53 -5.31 5.91
CA LEU A 2 3.27 -4.17 5.37
C LEU A 2 4.53 -4.66 4.67
N PHE A 3 4.66 -4.35 3.39
CA PHE A 3 5.85 -4.59 2.58
C PHE A 3 6.67 -3.30 2.51
N VAL A 4 7.97 -3.42 2.76
CA VAL A 4 8.93 -2.31 2.78
C VAL A 4 10.03 -2.60 1.78
N TYR A 5 10.29 -1.64 0.89
CA TYR A 5 11.33 -1.75 -0.13
C TYR A 5 12.45 -0.74 0.16
N GLU A 6 13.71 -1.18 0.00
CA GLU A 6 14.88 -0.35 0.33
C GLU A 6 14.97 0.95 -0.49
N ARG A 7 14.43 0.96 -1.71
CA ARG A 7 14.47 2.10 -2.61
C ARG A 7 13.12 2.30 -3.30
N PRO A 8 12.76 3.55 -3.61
CA PRO A 8 11.58 3.84 -4.40
C PRO A 8 11.70 3.21 -5.79
N GLN A 9 10.67 2.47 -6.22
CA GLN A 9 10.66 1.75 -7.49
C GLN A 9 9.22 1.53 -7.99
N PRO A 10 9.03 1.11 -9.24
CA PRO A 10 7.73 0.64 -9.70
C PRO A 10 7.28 -0.60 -8.92
N LEU A 11 6.06 -0.61 -8.42
CA LEU A 11 5.50 -1.75 -7.67
C LEU A 11 4.22 -2.28 -8.32
N ALA A 12 4.09 -3.60 -8.34
CA ALA A 12 2.89 -4.31 -8.77
C ALA A 12 2.69 -5.55 -7.90
N PHE A 13 1.43 -5.88 -7.62
CA PHE A 13 1.05 -7.04 -6.82
C PHE A 13 0.11 -7.97 -7.60
N TRP A 14 -0.09 -9.18 -7.09
CA TRP A 14 -1.09 -10.15 -7.56
C TRP A 14 -1.62 -10.92 -6.35
N MET A 15 -2.60 -11.78 -6.55
CA MET A 15 -3.24 -12.56 -5.49
C MET A 15 -2.91 -14.06 -5.58
N ARG A 16 -1.77 -14.42 -6.20
CA ARG A 16 -1.31 -15.80 -6.33
C ARG A 16 -1.23 -16.49 -4.97
N ASN A 17 -2.00 -17.56 -4.80
CA ASN A 17 -2.13 -18.32 -3.54
C ASN A 17 -2.70 -17.52 -2.34
N THR A 18 -3.35 -16.38 -2.59
CA THR A 18 -4.04 -15.61 -1.55
C THR A 18 -5.52 -15.97 -1.53
N LEU A 19 -6.02 -16.49 -0.39
CA LEU A 19 -7.36 -17.06 -0.27
C LEU A 19 -8.44 -16.10 0.28
N ILE A 20 -8.05 -14.88 0.64
CA ILE A 20 -8.96 -13.86 1.17
C ILE A 20 -8.89 -12.59 0.31
N PRO A 21 -10.00 -11.85 0.15
CA PRO A 21 -9.96 -10.57 -0.54
C PRO A 21 -9.15 -9.55 0.27
N LEU A 22 -8.39 -8.70 -0.43
CA LEU A 22 -7.54 -7.68 0.19
C LEU A 22 -7.74 -6.33 -0.47
N ASP A 23 -7.60 -5.25 0.30
CA ASP A 23 -7.31 -3.94 -0.27
C ASP A 23 -5.79 -3.78 -0.32
N ILE A 24 -5.26 -3.41 -1.49
CA ILE A 24 -3.82 -3.21 -1.72
C ILE A 24 -3.56 -1.70 -1.79
N ILE A 25 -2.83 -1.18 -0.81
CA ILE A 25 -2.59 0.25 -0.64
C ILE A 25 -1.12 0.53 -0.97
N PHE A 26 -0.88 1.28 -2.04
CA PHE A 26 0.46 1.66 -2.51
C PHE A 26 0.86 3.01 -1.94
N VAL A 27 2.08 3.12 -1.41
CA VAL A 27 2.52 4.27 -0.60
C VAL A 27 3.89 4.80 -1.04
N GLU A 28 3.99 6.12 -1.13
CA GLU A 28 5.21 6.89 -1.44
C GLU A 28 6.22 6.84 -0.27
N PRO A 29 7.51 7.17 -0.49
CA PRO A 29 8.54 7.21 0.56
C PRO A 29 8.23 8.18 1.71
N THR A 30 7.41 9.19 1.45
CA THR A 30 6.96 10.20 2.40
C THR A 30 5.82 9.72 3.31
N GLY A 31 5.29 8.51 3.05
CA GLY A 31 4.12 7.96 3.75
C GLY A 31 2.78 8.31 3.11
N ARG A 32 2.75 9.10 2.02
CA ARG A 32 1.51 9.44 1.32
C ARG A 32 0.96 8.24 0.54
N ILE A 33 -0.32 7.95 0.69
CA ILE A 33 -1.00 6.92 -0.11
C ILE A 33 -1.10 7.42 -1.56
N ALA A 34 -0.48 6.71 -2.48
CA ALA A 34 -0.50 7.02 -3.90
C ALA A 34 -1.72 6.42 -4.60
N LYS A 35 -2.07 5.18 -4.25
CA LYS A 35 -3.12 4.43 -4.92
C LYS A 35 -3.72 3.37 -4.02
N ILE A 36 -5.02 3.14 -4.14
CA ILE A 36 -5.72 2.04 -3.47
C ILE A 36 -6.37 1.15 -4.53
N HIS A 37 -6.09 -0.15 -4.47
CA HIS A 37 -6.85 -1.15 -5.23
C HIS A 37 -7.76 -1.93 -4.26
N PRO A 38 -9.07 -1.66 -4.24
CA PRO A 38 -9.97 -2.29 -3.29
C PRO A 38 -10.40 -3.69 -3.77
N ASN A 39 -10.64 -4.60 -2.83
CA ASN A 39 -11.21 -5.93 -3.06
C ASN A 39 -10.48 -6.74 -4.15
N ALA A 40 -9.15 -6.78 -4.10
CA ALA A 40 -8.34 -7.68 -4.92
C ALA A 40 -8.87 -9.12 -4.82
N VAL A 41 -8.99 -9.78 -5.97
CA VAL A 41 -9.70 -11.07 -6.10
C VAL A 41 -8.78 -12.21 -5.69
N PRO A 42 -9.20 -13.11 -4.77
CA PRO A 42 -8.41 -14.29 -4.40
C PRO A 42 -7.97 -15.11 -5.61
N LEU A 43 -6.73 -15.61 -5.57
CA LEU A 43 -6.11 -16.46 -6.60
C LEU A 43 -5.90 -15.79 -7.99
N ASP A 44 -6.26 -14.53 -8.18
CA ASP A 44 -6.04 -13.82 -9.44
C ASP A 44 -4.55 -13.46 -9.62
N GLU A 45 -3.95 -13.94 -10.71
CA GLU A 45 -2.54 -13.65 -11.05
C GLU A 45 -2.40 -12.41 -11.96
N THR A 46 -3.49 -11.70 -12.27
CA THR A 46 -3.45 -10.45 -13.04
C THR A 46 -2.68 -9.39 -12.26
N PRO A 47 -1.62 -8.78 -12.84
CA PRO A 47 -0.85 -7.74 -12.16
C PRO A 47 -1.70 -6.51 -11.83
N ILE A 48 -1.58 -6.05 -10.60
CA ILE A 48 -2.21 -4.84 -10.06
C ILE A 48 -1.09 -3.79 -9.93
N PRO A 49 -0.92 -2.88 -10.90
CA PRO A 49 0.13 -1.87 -10.86
C PRO A 49 -0.21 -0.75 -9.87
N GLY A 50 0.72 -0.45 -8.97
CA GLY A 50 0.67 0.68 -8.05
C GLY A 50 1.12 1.99 -8.68
N GLY A 51 2.10 1.93 -9.59
CA GLY A 51 2.76 3.09 -10.18
C GLY A 51 4.26 3.09 -9.88
N ASP A 52 4.92 4.20 -10.20
CA ASP A 52 6.37 4.41 -10.03
C ASP A 52 6.69 5.15 -8.73
N GLY A 53 7.96 5.07 -8.29
CA GLY A 53 8.44 5.84 -7.14
C GLY A 53 7.84 5.43 -5.80
N LEU A 54 7.31 4.22 -5.70
CA LEU A 54 6.70 3.67 -4.50
C LEU A 54 7.73 2.94 -3.65
N SER A 55 7.54 2.92 -2.33
CA SER A 55 8.47 2.24 -1.40
C SER A 55 7.78 1.30 -0.43
N HIS A 56 6.45 1.34 -0.34
CA HIS A 56 5.68 0.57 0.62
C HIS A 56 4.37 0.09 0.00
N VAL A 57 3.91 -1.08 0.43
CA VAL A 57 2.56 -1.60 0.15
C VAL A 57 1.95 -2.11 1.44
N LEU A 58 0.76 -1.62 1.77
CA LEU A 58 -0.02 -2.08 2.90
C LEU A 58 -1.21 -2.91 2.40
N GLU A 59 -1.24 -4.18 2.79
CA GLU A 59 -2.38 -5.07 2.61
C GLU A 59 -3.26 -5.07 3.86
N ILE A 60 -4.56 -4.86 3.66
CA ILE A 60 -5.59 -5.02 4.69
C ILE A 60 -6.74 -5.88 4.13
N GLY A 61 -7.64 -6.35 5.00
CA GLY A 61 -8.81 -7.10 4.56
C GLY A 61 -9.66 -6.31 3.55
N GLY A 62 -10.20 -6.99 2.55
CA GLY A 62 -10.99 -6.37 1.47
C GLY A 62 -12.15 -5.52 1.97
N GLY A 63 -12.29 -4.32 1.41
CA GLY A 63 -13.31 -3.34 1.73
C GLY A 63 -13.06 -2.53 3.01
N LEU A 64 -11.97 -2.79 3.74
CA LEU A 64 -11.67 -2.06 4.97
C LEU A 64 -11.22 -0.62 4.70
N ALA A 65 -10.57 -0.34 3.56
CA ALA A 65 -10.18 1.02 3.20
C ALA A 65 -11.42 1.92 3.13
N ALA A 66 -12.43 1.50 2.36
CA ALA A 66 -13.71 2.19 2.26
C ALA A 66 -14.44 2.29 3.60
N ARG A 67 -14.46 1.20 4.39
CA ARG A 67 -15.11 1.18 5.71
C ARG A 67 -14.51 2.20 6.68
N PHE A 68 -13.19 2.39 6.65
CA PHE A 68 -12.49 3.32 7.53
C PHE A 68 -12.28 4.71 6.91
N GLY A 69 -12.76 4.94 5.69
CA GLY A 69 -12.61 6.22 5.00
C GLY A 69 -11.19 6.51 4.51
N ILE A 70 -10.35 5.49 4.38
CA ILE A 70 -8.97 5.62 3.88
C ILE A 70 -9.01 5.89 2.38
N SER A 71 -8.34 6.97 1.96
CA SER A 71 -8.36 7.48 0.59
C SER A 71 -6.95 7.78 0.07
N GLU A 72 -6.82 7.90 -1.25
CA GLU A 72 -5.59 8.39 -1.87
C GLU A 72 -5.26 9.81 -1.37
N GLY A 73 -3.98 10.05 -1.05
CA GLY A 73 -3.52 11.29 -0.43
C GLY A 73 -3.46 11.26 1.10
N ASP A 74 -4.11 10.30 1.77
CA ASP A 74 -3.96 10.12 3.22
C ASP A 74 -2.50 9.76 3.58
N ILE A 75 -2.13 9.99 4.84
CA ILE A 75 -0.76 9.78 5.31
C ILE A 75 -0.69 8.57 6.24
N LEU A 76 0.09 7.57 5.83
CA LEU A 76 0.47 6.44 6.65
C LEU A 76 1.68 6.82 7.52
N ARG A 77 1.55 6.61 8.84
CA ARG A 77 2.64 6.80 9.79
C ARG A 77 3.20 5.45 10.25
N HIS A 78 4.49 5.24 10.06
CA HIS A 78 5.20 4.05 10.50
C HIS A 78 6.71 4.33 10.64
N SER A 79 7.40 3.59 11.51
CA SER A 79 8.84 3.77 11.76
C SER A 79 9.74 3.35 10.58
N SER A 80 9.18 2.64 9.59
CA SER A 80 9.92 2.21 8.38
C SER A 80 10.18 3.34 7.38
N PHE A 81 9.45 4.46 7.48
CA PHE A 81 9.75 5.64 6.65
C PHE A 81 11.02 6.34 7.13
N ASN A 82 11.66 7.11 6.25
CA ASN A 82 12.71 8.04 6.69
C ASN A 82 12.05 9.13 7.55
N GLN A 83 12.34 9.12 8.85
CA GLN A 83 11.66 10.00 9.81
C GLN A 83 11.97 11.49 9.61
N ASN A 84 13.04 11.83 8.87
CA ASN A 84 13.35 13.23 8.54
C ASN A 84 12.59 13.73 7.30
N GLU A 85 11.99 12.82 6.52
CA GLU A 85 11.32 13.12 5.24
C GLU A 85 9.83 12.76 5.25
N ALA A 86 9.40 11.93 6.21
CA ALA A 86 8.01 11.51 6.34
C ALA A 86 7.09 12.70 6.60
N LEU A 87 5.94 12.73 5.92
CA LEU A 87 4.91 13.77 6.09
C LEU A 87 4.26 13.70 7.47
N TRP A 88 4.23 12.51 8.09
CA TRP A 88 3.77 12.30 9.45
C TRP A 88 4.75 11.38 10.20
N PRO A 89 5.81 11.94 10.82
CA PRO A 89 6.83 11.16 11.49
C PRO A 89 6.32 10.51 12.80
N CYS A 90 6.98 9.44 13.21
CA CYS A 90 6.82 8.82 14.52
C CYS A 90 7.55 9.68 15.58
N GLY A 91 6.79 10.39 16.40
CA GLY A 91 7.26 11.25 17.49
C GLY A 91 6.12 11.70 18.39
#